data_AF-A0A3G2T0F1-F1
#
_entry.id   AF-A0A3G2T0F1-F1
#
_cell.length_a   1.000
_cell.length_b   1.000
_cell.length_c   1.000
_cell.angle_alpha   90.00
_cell.angle_beta   90.00
_cell.angle_gamma   90.00
#
_symmetry.space_group_name_H-M   'P 1'
#
loop_
_entity.id
_entity.type
_entity.pdbx_description
1 polymer ?
#
loop_
_entity_poly.entity_id
_entity_poly.type
_entity_poly.pdbx_seq_one_letter_code
_entity_poly.pdbx_strand_id
1 'polypeptide(L)'
;MTVDPQDPTKFIVTPVPTDPSKDVTVDIPTGSYEDKGGNPGEGDKETADLPPTVEITYDPTGPTFTIDFTEEPINPDTGKPFTEKEIKDLITSDPKNNLGPDTTVTVDPQNPTKFIVTPVPTDPSKDVTVEIPTGSYEDKGGNPGEGDKETADLPPTVEITYDPVHD
;
A
#
# COMPACT_ATOMS: atom_id res chain seq x y z
N MET A 1 -12.94 12.76 21.77
CA MET A 1 -12.95 14.23 21.79
C MET A 1 -12.53 14.68 23.16
N THR A 2 -11.46 15.47 23.24
CA THR A 2 -10.96 16.04 24.50
C THR A 2 -10.92 17.54 24.36
N VAL A 3 -11.25 18.28 25.41
CA VAL A 3 -11.09 19.74 25.41
C VAL A 3 -9.59 20.06 25.34
N ASP A 4 -9.20 21.03 24.53
CA ASP A 4 -7.82 21.50 24.49
C ASP A 4 -7.43 22.02 25.88
N PRO A 5 -6.38 21.48 26.52
CA PRO A 5 -5.97 21.90 27.86
C PRO A 5 -5.50 23.36 27.94
N GLN A 6 -5.21 24.00 26.81
CA GLN A 6 -4.81 25.41 26.73
C GLN A 6 -5.93 26.35 26.26
N ASP A 7 -7.01 25.81 25.67
CA ASP A 7 -8.15 26.58 25.18
C ASP A 7 -9.47 25.82 25.40
N PRO A 8 -10.25 26.15 26.44
CA PRO A 8 -11.47 25.42 26.77
C PRO A 8 -12.60 25.60 25.73
N THR A 9 -12.39 26.46 24.72
CA THR A 9 -13.31 26.63 23.59
C THR A 9 -12.95 25.74 22.40
N LYS A 10 -11.80 25.05 22.45
CA LYS A 10 -11.36 24.10 21.42
C LYS A 10 -11.53 22.66 21.87
N PHE A 11 -11.88 21.82 20.91
CA PHE A 11 -11.96 20.39 21.09
C PHE A 11 -11.01 19.71 20.13
N ILE A 12 -10.21 18.79 20.67
CA ILE A 12 -9.34 17.92 19.91
C ILE A 12 -10.13 16.65 19.59
N VAL A 13 -10.30 16.39 18.31
CA VAL A 13 -10.85 15.13 17.80
C VAL A 13 -9.68 14.35 17.22
N THR A 14 -9.47 13.14 17.73
CA THR A 14 -8.50 12.18 17.18
C THR A 14 -9.33 11.06 16.56
N PRO A 15 -9.79 11.25 15.32
CA PRO A 15 -10.61 10.23 14.70
C PRO A 15 -9.72 9.03 14.34
N VAL A 16 -10.22 7.82 14.60
CA VAL A 16 -9.62 6.59 14.09
C VAL A 16 -10.43 6.23 12.84
N PRO A 17 -9.86 6.34 11.63
CA PRO A 17 -10.56 6.00 10.41
C PRO A 17 -10.94 4.53 10.44
N THR A 18 -12.14 4.19 9.97
CA THR A 18 -12.53 2.79 9.75
C THR A 18 -11.94 2.23 8.46
N ASP A 19 -11.49 3.12 7.58
CA ASP A 19 -10.83 2.84 6.32
C ASP A 19 -9.62 3.80 6.23
N PRO A 20 -8.37 3.30 6.33
CA PRO A 20 -7.18 4.13 6.31
C PRO A 20 -6.93 4.81 4.96
N SER A 21 -7.66 4.44 3.91
CA SER A 21 -7.58 5.02 2.57
C SER A 21 -8.54 6.19 2.33
N LYS A 22 -9.21 6.66 3.38
CA LYS A 22 -10.19 7.73 3.29
C LYS A 22 -9.83 8.88 4.21
N ASP A 23 -9.88 10.06 3.61
CA ASP A 23 -9.97 11.34 4.31
C ASP A 23 -10.86 11.27 5.53
N VAL A 24 -10.33 11.74 6.64
CA VAL A 24 -11.08 11.84 7.87
C VAL A 24 -11.63 13.24 8.01
N THR A 25 -12.93 13.37 7.80
CA THR A 25 -13.63 14.64 8.00
C THR A 25 -14.26 14.69 9.39
N VAL A 26 -13.88 15.70 10.17
CA VAL A 26 -14.55 16.09 11.40
C VAL A 26 -15.47 17.26 11.07
N ASP A 27 -16.77 17.09 11.29
CA ASP A 27 -17.78 18.11 11.05
C ASP A 27 -18.49 18.42 12.37
N ILE A 28 -18.43 19.67 12.79
CA ILE A 28 -19.20 20.24 13.89
C ILE A 28 -20.34 21.04 13.24
N PRO A 29 -21.59 20.59 13.29
CA PRO A 29 -22.69 21.32 12.68
C PRO A 29 -23.00 22.63 13.43
N THR A 30 -23.39 23.67 12.70
CA THR A 30 -23.93 24.89 13.30
C THR A 30 -25.14 24.57 14.19
N GLY A 31 -25.15 25.09 15.41
CA GLY A 31 -26.20 24.85 16.40
C GLY A 31 -26.14 23.48 17.09
N SER A 32 -25.06 22.70 16.93
CA SER A 32 -24.87 21.44 17.65
C SER A 32 -24.52 21.62 19.14
N TYR A 33 -24.17 22.83 19.56
CA TYR A 33 -23.95 23.23 20.94
C TYR A 33 -24.50 24.65 21.16
N GLU A 34 -24.77 25.00 22.42
CA GLU A 34 -25.26 26.32 22.83
C GLU A 34 -24.44 26.83 24.01
N ASP A 35 -24.29 28.16 24.11
CA ASP A 35 -23.73 28.78 25.31
C ASP A 35 -24.75 28.80 26.48
N LYS A 36 -24.32 29.28 27.65
CA LYS A 36 -25.22 29.39 28.82
C LYS A 36 -26.39 30.37 28.62
N GLY A 37 -26.29 31.26 27.63
CA GLY A 37 -27.35 32.18 27.24
C GLY A 37 -28.34 31.57 26.23
N GLY A 38 -28.11 30.35 25.76
CA GLY A 38 -28.92 29.70 24.72
C GLY A 38 -28.59 30.16 23.30
N ASN A 39 -27.44 30.82 23.09
CA ASN A 39 -27.01 31.18 21.75
C ASN A 39 -26.41 29.95 21.05
N PRO A 40 -26.88 29.59 19.85
CA PRO A 40 -26.33 28.46 19.11
C PRO A 40 -24.88 28.73 18.68
N GLY A 41 -24.04 27.72 18.84
CA GLY A 41 -22.65 27.74 18.41
C GLY A 41 -22.49 27.66 16.89
N GLU A 42 -21.37 28.18 16.40
CA GLU A 42 -21.01 28.06 14.98
C GLU A 42 -20.44 26.67 14.68
N GLY A 43 -20.70 26.20 13.47
CA GLY A 43 -20.12 24.96 12.96
C GLY A 43 -18.69 25.15 12.47
N ASP A 44 -17.98 24.03 12.32
CA ASP A 44 -16.63 23.98 11.77
C ASP A 44 -16.40 22.63 11.06
N LYS A 45 -15.51 22.60 10.08
CA LYS A 45 -15.19 21.38 9.34
C LYS A 45 -13.70 21.32 9.03
N GLU A 46 -13.09 20.20 9.40
CA GLU A 46 -11.68 19.91 9.11
C GLU A 46 -11.56 18.53 8.48
N THR A 47 -10.66 18.38 7.50
CA THR A 47 -10.40 17.11 6.82
C THR A 47 -8.90 16.78 6.93
N ALA A 48 -8.58 15.61 7.46
CA ALA A 48 -7.24 15.06 7.44
C ALA A 48 -7.12 14.03 6.32
N ASP A 49 -6.22 14.29 5.38
CA ASP A 49 -5.85 13.37 4.32
C ASP A 49 -4.87 12.32 4.88
N LEU A 50 -5.08 11.05 4.57
CA LEU A 50 -4.28 9.94 5.10
C LEU A 50 -3.40 9.38 3.97
N PRO A 51 -2.14 9.03 4.25
CA PRO A 51 -1.30 8.42 3.23
C PRO A 51 -1.89 7.07 2.80
N PRO A 52 -1.81 6.72 1.50
CA PRO A 52 -2.19 5.41 1.04
C PRO A 52 -1.27 4.34 1.64
N THR A 53 -1.76 3.11 1.77
CA THR A 53 -0.99 1.98 2.31
C THR A 53 -0.99 0.81 1.33
N VAL A 54 -0.05 -0.10 1.53
CA VAL A 54 0.09 -1.34 0.76
C VAL A 54 0.28 -2.51 1.71
N GLU A 55 -0.30 -3.65 1.37
CA GLU A 55 -0.09 -4.92 2.07
C GLU A 55 0.52 -5.93 1.11
N ILE A 56 1.59 -6.59 1.54
CA ILE A 56 2.26 -7.64 0.78
C ILE A 56 2.03 -8.98 1.50
N THR A 57 1.49 -9.95 0.79
CA THR A 57 1.22 -11.29 1.33
C THR A 57 1.81 -12.37 0.43
N TYR A 58 2.24 -13.49 1.01
CA TYR A 58 2.73 -14.65 0.28
C TYR A 58 1.74 -15.81 0.35
N ASP A 59 1.37 -16.39 -0.80
CA ASP A 59 0.63 -17.65 -0.88
C ASP A 59 1.57 -18.79 -1.31
N PRO A 60 1.90 -19.72 -0.40
CA PRO A 60 2.76 -20.87 -0.70
C PRO A 60 2.10 -21.92 -1.61
N THR A 61 0.78 -21.85 -1.83
CA THR A 61 0.05 -22.78 -2.69
C THR A 61 0.27 -22.44 -4.17
N GLY A 62 0.21 -21.15 -4.50
CA GLY A 62 0.47 -20.57 -5.82
C GLY A 62 1.93 -20.23 -6.11
N PRO A 63 2.86 -20.58 -5.21
CA PRO A 63 4.02 -19.76 -4.79
C PRO A 63 4.07 -18.34 -5.38
N THR A 64 3.13 -17.47 -4.98
CA THR A 64 3.04 -16.08 -5.46
C THR A 64 2.94 -15.08 -4.31
N PHE A 65 3.39 -13.85 -4.55
CA PHE A 65 3.05 -12.72 -3.68
C PHE A 65 1.85 -11.94 -4.24
N THR A 66 1.06 -11.35 -3.35
CA THR A 66 0.08 -10.32 -3.68
C THR A 66 0.55 -9.01 -3.09
N ILE A 67 0.58 -7.95 -3.91
CA ILE A 67 0.76 -6.56 -3.49
C ILE A 67 -0.62 -5.90 -3.61
N ASP A 68 -1.23 -5.55 -2.50
CA ASP A 68 -2.58 -4.98 -2.43
C ASP A 68 -2.50 -3.54 -1.92
N PHE A 69 -2.60 -2.58 -2.83
CA PHE A 69 -2.68 -1.17 -2.46
C PHE A 69 -4.11 -0.83 -2.05
N THR A 70 -4.27 0.04 -1.06
CA THR A 70 -5.61 0.49 -0.64
C THR A 70 -6.31 1.33 -1.69
N GLU A 71 -5.56 1.94 -2.60
CA GLU A 71 -6.04 2.71 -3.73
C GLU A 71 -5.11 2.57 -4.94
N GLU A 72 -5.45 3.23 -6.05
CA GLU A 72 -4.66 3.15 -7.29
C GLU A 72 -3.29 3.82 -7.09
N PRO A 73 -2.17 3.07 -7.09
CA PRO A 73 -0.87 3.63 -6.76
C PRO A 73 -0.35 4.47 -7.93
N ILE A 74 -0.04 5.74 -7.67
CA ILE A 74 0.50 6.68 -8.64
C ILE A 74 2.04 6.67 -8.54
N ASN A 75 2.70 6.58 -9.70
CA ASN A 75 4.15 6.74 -9.80
C ASN A 75 4.51 8.24 -9.74
N PRO A 76 5.22 8.72 -8.70
CA PRO A 76 5.52 10.13 -8.52
C PRO A 76 6.40 10.71 -9.63
N ASP A 77 7.17 9.87 -10.35
CA ASP A 77 8.01 10.32 -11.46
C ASP A 77 7.19 10.64 -12.72
N THR A 78 6.01 10.01 -12.87
CA THR A 78 5.18 10.13 -14.09
C THR A 78 3.82 10.77 -13.84
N GLY A 79 3.35 10.82 -12.60
CA GLY A 79 2.00 11.25 -12.22
C GLY A 79 0.90 10.34 -12.77
N LYS A 80 1.22 9.07 -13.07
CA LYS A 80 0.28 8.08 -13.63
C LYS A 80 0.24 6.82 -12.76
N PRO A 81 -0.85 6.03 -12.83
CA PRO A 81 -0.90 4.73 -12.17
C PRO A 81 0.30 3.86 -12.56
N PHE A 82 0.85 3.16 -11.58
CA PHE A 82 1.91 2.19 -11.81
C PHE A 82 1.48 1.13 -12.82
N THR A 83 2.36 0.84 -13.77
CA THR A 83 2.23 -0.32 -14.64
C THR A 83 2.84 -1.57 -14.00
N GLU A 84 2.45 -2.76 -14.47
CA GLU A 84 3.06 -4.04 -14.07
C GLU A 84 4.59 -4.01 -14.22
N LYS A 85 5.09 -3.37 -15.28
CA LYS A 85 6.52 -3.24 -15.53
C LYS A 85 7.19 -2.37 -14.48
N GLU A 86 6.60 -1.24 -14.11
CA GLU A 86 7.18 -0.34 -13.11
C GLU A 86 7.17 -0.98 -11.73
N ILE A 87 6.11 -1.72 -11.36
CA ILE A 87 6.12 -2.52 -10.12
C ILE A 87 7.21 -3.58 -10.17
N LYS A 88 7.35 -4.30 -11.29
CA LYS A 88 8.44 -5.28 -11.47
C LYS A 88 9.81 -4.64 -11.31
N ASP A 89 10.06 -3.51 -11.99
CA ASP A 89 11.33 -2.80 -11.91
C ASP A 89 11.61 -2.34 -10.47
N LEU A 90 10.58 -1.83 -9.75
CA LEU A 90 10.68 -1.38 -8.37
C LEU A 90 11.14 -2.52 -7.45
N ILE A 91 10.44 -3.66 -7.46
CA ILE A 91 10.72 -4.77 -6.52
C ILE A 91 12.01 -5.53 -6.85
N THR A 92 12.45 -5.52 -8.12
CA THR A 92 13.68 -6.20 -8.57
C THR A 92 14.92 -5.30 -8.56
N SER A 93 14.77 -4.01 -8.24
CA SER A 93 15.89 -3.06 -8.26
C SER A 93 16.91 -3.28 -7.15
N ASP A 94 16.49 -3.74 -5.96
CA ASP A 94 17.41 -4.08 -4.87
C ASP A 94 17.91 -5.53 -5.01
N PRO A 95 19.21 -5.77 -5.27
CA PRO A 95 19.75 -7.12 -5.37
C PRO A 95 19.62 -7.94 -4.08
N LYS A 96 19.37 -7.31 -2.92
CA LYS A 96 19.10 -8.02 -1.65
C LYS A 96 17.76 -8.74 -1.65
N ASN A 97 16.84 -8.36 -2.53
CA ASN A 97 15.52 -8.99 -2.63
C ASN A 97 15.58 -10.38 -3.27
N ASN A 98 16.73 -10.75 -3.85
CA ASN A 98 16.95 -12.03 -4.52
C ASN A 98 15.95 -12.29 -5.66
N LEU A 99 15.23 -11.28 -6.16
CA LEU A 99 14.32 -11.42 -7.30
C LEU A 99 15.09 -11.27 -8.61
N GLY A 100 14.96 -12.28 -9.46
CA GLY A 100 15.58 -12.37 -10.77
C GLY A 100 14.77 -11.69 -11.87
N PRO A 101 15.41 -11.47 -13.04
CA PRO A 101 14.81 -10.74 -14.16
C PRO A 101 13.60 -11.44 -14.77
N ASP A 102 13.45 -12.74 -14.56
CA ASP A 102 12.33 -13.54 -15.04
C ASP A 102 11.10 -13.49 -14.13
N THR A 103 11.19 -12.83 -12.98
CA THR A 103 10.03 -12.52 -12.12
C THR A 103 8.94 -11.83 -12.94
N THR A 104 7.69 -12.28 -12.82
CA THR A 104 6.56 -11.65 -13.52
C THR A 104 5.65 -10.94 -12.55
N VAL A 105 5.11 -9.81 -13.00
CA VAL A 105 4.08 -9.06 -12.28
C VAL A 105 2.88 -8.95 -13.20
N THR A 106 1.69 -9.23 -12.68
CA THR A 106 0.42 -9.05 -13.39
C THR A 106 -0.56 -8.28 -12.50
N VAL A 107 -1.35 -7.38 -13.07
CA VAL A 107 -2.44 -6.73 -12.35
C VAL A 107 -3.66 -7.64 -12.31
N ASP A 108 -4.39 -7.65 -11.19
CA ASP A 108 -5.68 -8.33 -11.11
C ASP A 108 -6.68 -7.62 -12.06
N PRO A 109 -7.24 -8.31 -13.07
CA PRO A 109 -8.16 -7.70 -14.02
C PRO A 109 -9.47 -7.22 -13.39
N GLN A 110 -9.78 -7.64 -12.17
CA GLN A 110 -10.94 -7.20 -11.39
C GLN A 110 -10.59 -6.15 -10.34
N ASN A 111 -9.30 -5.96 -10.03
CA ASN A 111 -8.83 -4.97 -9.07
C ASN A 111 -7.50 -4.32 -9.50
N PRO A 112 -7.51 -3.09 -10.07
CA PRO A 112 -6.29 -2.43 -10.53
C PRO A 112 -5.33 -2.01 -9.40
N THR A 113 -5.74 -2.10 -8.13
CA THR A 113 -4.87 -1.85 -6.98
C THR A 113 -4.12 -3.11 -6.52
N LYS A 114 -4.39 -4.26 -7.15
CA LYS A 114 -3.82 -5.55 -6.77
C LYS A 114 -2.89 -6.07 -7.86
N PHE A 115 -1.66 -6.39 -7.46
CA PHE A 115 -0.67 -7.02 -8.33
C PHE A 115 -0.29 -8.39 -7.78
N ILE A 116 -0.16 -9.35 -8.69
CA ILE A 116 0.33 -10.69 -8.39
C ILE A 116 1.75 -10.81 -8.91
N VAL A 117 2.67 -11.22 -8.04
CA VAL A 117 4.07 -11.45 -8.34
C VAL A 117 4.34 -12.94 -8.35
N THR A 118 4.82 -13.45 -9.48
CA THR A 118 5.40 -14.80 -9.57
C THR A 118 6.92 -14.65 -9.50
N PRO A 119 7.54 -14.92 -8.34
CA PRO A 119 8.95 -14.68 -8.13
C PRO A 119 9.80 -15.72 -8.87
N VAL A 120 10.90 -15.27 -9.46
CA VAL A 120 11.98 -16.17 -9.92
C VAL A 120 13.25 -15.75 -9.19
N PRO A 121 13.77 -16.54 -8.24
CA PRO A 121 14.91 -16.12 -7.44
C PRO A 121 16.21 -16.08 -8.27
N THR A 122 17.12 -15.16 -7.97
CA THR A 122 18.48 -15.20 -8.56
C THR A 122 19.32 -16.33 -8.00
N ASP A 123 19.10 -16.69 -6.74
CA ASP A 123 19.70 -17.81 -6.04
C ASP A 123 18.57 -18.65 -5.41
N PRO A 124 18.26 -19.84 -5.93
CA PRO A 124 17.15 -20.66 -5.45
C PRO A 124 17.38 -21.25 -4.05
N SER A 125 18.57 -21.07 -3.47
CA SER A 125 18.88 -21.51 -2.10
C SER A 125 18.61 -20.44 -1.03
N LYS A 126 18.09 -19.27 -1.42
CA LYS A 126 17.83 -18.14 -0.55
C LYS A 126 16.38 -17.69 -0.66
N ASP A 127 15.86 -17.15 0.43
CA ASP A 127 14.57 -16.47 0.46
C ASP A 127 14.53 -15.34 -0.56
N VAL A 128 13.31 -14.99 -0.98
CA VAL A 128 13.03 -13.78 -1.77
C VAL A 128 12.27 -12.79 -0.91
N THR A 129 12.50 -11.51 -1.17
CA THR A 129 11.76 -10.41 -0.52
C THR A 129 11.06 -9.60 -1.59
N VAL A 130 9.77 -9.33 -1.39
CA VAL A 130 9.05 -8.30 -2.15
C VAL A 130 8.92 -7.10 -1.22
N GLU A 131 9.41 -5.94 -1.64
CA GLU A 131 9.38 -4.70 -0.87
C GLU A 131 8.85 -3.57 -1.75
N ILE A 132 7.87 -2.84 -1.21
CA ILE A 132 7.44 -1.54 -1.72
C ILE A 132 7.93 -0.49 -0.73
N PRO A 133 8.96 0.31 -1.05
CA PRO A 133 9.49 1.30 -0.12
C PRO A 133 8.49 2.43 0.20
N THR A 134 8.54 2.95 1.42
CA THR A 134 7.80 4.17 1.79
C THR A 134 8.13 5.31 0.83
N GLY A 135 7.10 5.97 0.31
CA GLY A 135 7.21 7.09 -0.62
C GLY A 135 7.60 6.72 -2.06
N SER A 136 7.65 5.43 -2.42
CA SER A 136 7.88 5.01 -3.82
C SER A 136 6.63 5.18 -4.68
N TYR A 137 5.47 5.39 -4.08
CA TYR A 137 4.19 5.65 -4.72
C TYR A 137 3.43 6.74 -3.95
N GLU A 138 2.43 7.33 -4.59
CA GLU A 138 1.54 8.32 -4.00
C GLU A 138 0.08 8.01 -4.39
N ASP A 139 -0.87 8.68 -3.75
CA ASP A 139 -2.26 8.69 -4.18
C ASP A 139 -2.52 9.78 -5.25
N LYS A 140 -3.79 9.98 -5.62
CA LYS A 140 -4.18 11.05 -6.57
C LYS A 140 -4.04 12.46 -5.99
N GLY A 141 -3.99 12.59 -4.66
CA GLY A 141 -3.74 13.84 -3.94
C GLY A 141 -2.24 14.20 -3.88
N GLY A 142 -1.36 13.24 -4.17
CA GLY A 142 0.09 13.37 -4.05
C GLY A 142 0.60 13.08 -2.64
N ASN A 143 -0.17 12.39 -1.80
CA ASN A 143 0.32 11.97 -0.49
C ASN A 143 1.23 10.75 -0.65
N PRO A 144 2.47 10.81 -0.12
CA PRO A 144 3.39 9.67 -0.20
C PRO A 144 2.85 8.46 0.55
N GLY A 145 2.87 7.30 -0.10
CA GLY A 145 2.38 6.07 0.48
C GLY A 145 3.30 5.44 1.52
N GLU A 146 2.71 4.70 2.44
CA GLU A 146 3.44 3.85 3.38
C GLU A 146 3.85 2.54 2.70
N GLY A 147 5.10 2.13 2.93
CA GLY A 147 5.66 0.92 2.33
C GLY A 147 5.39 -0.34 3.15
N ASP A 148 5.59 -1.49 2.53
CA ASP A 148 5.50 -2.80 3.17
C ASP A 148 6.53 -3.77 2.57
N LYS A 149 6.79 -4.86 3.27
CA LYS A 149 7.70 -5.92 2.83
C LYS A 149 7.27 -7.28 3.34
N GLU A 150 7.46 -8.30 2.49
CA GLU A 150 7.27 -9.69 2.88
C GLU A 150 8.43 -10.54 2.33
N THR A 151 8.89 -11.50 3.14
CA THR A 151 9.99 -12.41 2.79
C THR A 151 9.49 -13.84 2.84
N ALA A 152 9.76 -14.62 1.79
CA ALA A 152 9.36 -16.02 1.73
C ALA A 152 10.49 -16.94 1.27
N ASP A 153 10.54 -18.12 1.88
CA ASP A 153 11.28 -19.28 1.37
C ASP A 153 10.43 -19.94 0.28
N LEU A 154 10.96 -19.99 -0.94
CA LEU A 154 10.24 -20.53 -2.08
C LEU A 154 10.36 -22.06 -2.12
N PRO A 155 9.29 -22.79 -2.49
CA PRO A 155 9.41 -24.22 -2.70
C PRO A 155 10.41 -24.52 -3.82
N PRO A 156 11.12 -25.66 -3.76
CA PRO A 156 12.10 -26.02 -4.77
C PRO A 156 11.45 -26.14 -6.16
N THR A 157 12.05 -25.51 -7.17
CA THR A 157 11.65 -25.68 -8.56
C THR A 157 12.27 -26.96 -9.13
N VAL A 158 11.47 -27.77 -9.83
CA VAL A 158 11.96 -28.94 -10.56
C VAL A 158 12.07 -28.58 -12.03
N GLU A 159 13.29 -28.43 -12.54
CA GLU A 159 13.53 -28.36 -13.99
C GLU A 159 13.71 -29.78 -14.54
N ILE A 160 12.80 -30.21 -15.44
CA ILE A 160 13.00 -31.44 -16.21
C ILE A 160 13.81 -31.07 -17.45
N THR A 161 15.08 -31.46 -17.47
CA THR A 161 15.90 -31.42 -18.68
C THR A 161 15.90 -32.79 -19.35
N TYR A 162 15.49 -32.84 -20.62
CA TYR A 162 15.65 -34.02 -21.48
C TYR A 162 16.96 -33.87 -22.25
N ASP A 163 17.92 -34.77 -22.02
CA ASP A 163 19.14 -34.86 -22.81
C ASP A 163 18.93 -35.92 -23.91
N PRO A 164 18.64 -35.52 -25.17
CA PRO A 164 18.53 -36.46 -26.28
C PRO A 164 19.92 -36.93 -26.71
N VAL A 165 20.54 -37.78 -25.91
CA VAL A 165 21.59 -38.65 -26.40
C VAL A 165 21.21 -40.05 -25.97
N HIS A 166 20.68 -40.87 -26.88
CA HIS A 166 20.95 -42.31 -26.96
C HIS A 166 20.59 -42.80 -28.38
N ASP A 167 21.61 -43.36 -29.03
CA ASP A 167 21.76 -44.05 -30.33
C ASP A 167 21.63 -43.28 -31.66
#